data_AF-A0A923WWJ0-F1
#
_entry.id   AF-A0A923WWJ0-F1
#
_cell.length_a   1.000
_cell.length_b   1.000
_cell.length_c   1.000
_cell.angle_alpha   90.00
_cell.angle_beta   90.00
_cell.angle_gamma   90.00
#
_symmetry.space_group_name_H-M   'P 1'
#
loop_
_entity.id
_entity.type
_entity.pdbx_description
1 polymer ?
#
loop_
_entity_poly.entity_id
_entity_poly.type
_entity_poly.pdbx_seq_one_letter_code
_entity_poly.pdbx_strand_id
1 'polypeptide(L)'
;MSDAPETNPAIATTDATDAAPASRDTRAVVGILGVIAVLILIGVLVAIWIGRSSGNSPGVLDGVRSNRIQAVSLTSDTVYFGHLKQRAGDWFELEDAYYLRNTPDAKDATKSTTAVVSVKQQAGGDGNLLLNAREVLVVQNLTAGSAIAKAIDDAKG
;
A
#
# COMPACT_ATOMS: atom_id res chain seq x y z
N MET A 1 49.55 -7.45 103.78
CA MET A 1 49.06 -8.70 103.16
C MET A 1 47.87 -8.34 102.29
N SER A 2 48.00 -8.28 100.96
CA SER A 2 48.12 -9.37 99.98
C SER A 2 46.75 -9.79 99.42
N ASP A 3 46.62 -9.51 98.12
CA ASP A 3 46.01 -10.30 97.06
C ASP A 3 44.48 -10.49 96.96
N ALA A 4 43.88 -9.65 96.10
CA ALA A 4 43.32 -9.98 94.76
C ALA A 4 42.19 -11.06 94.63
N PRO A 5 41.58 -11.27 93.44
CA PRO A 5 40.35 -10.60 92.97
C PRO A 5 39.28 -11.63 92.46
N GLU A 6 38.37 -11.19 91.58
CA GLU A 6 37.39 -11.96 90.76
C GLU A 6 35.95 -12.03 91.32
N THR A 7 34.85 -11.91 90.54
CA THR A 7 34.60 -11.61 89.12
C THR A 7 33.14 -11.14 89.02
N ASN A 8 32.89 -10.12 88.19
CA ASN A 8 31.56 -9.60 87.87
C ASN A 8 31.03 -10.34 86.62
N PRO A 9 29.85 -10.97 86.65
CA PRO A 9 29.31 -11.59 85.45
C PRO A 9 28.81 -10.56 84.44
N ALA A 10 29.16 -10.86 83.20
CA ALA A 10 28.89 -10.17 81.96
C ALA A 10 27.39 -10.05 81.60
N ILE A 11 27.08 -8.89 80.99
CA ILE A 11 26.33 -8.68 79.73
C ILE A 11 24.89 -9.18 79.63
N ALA A 12 23.97 -8.23 79.36
CA ALA A 12 22.94 -8.40 78.34
C ALA A 12 22.58 -7.05 77.69
N THR A 13 23.08 -6.90 76.47
CA THR A 13 22.73 -5.93 75.44
C THR A 13 21.23 -5.94 75.12
N THR A 14 20.63 -4.78 74.88
CA THR A 14 19.51 -4.68 73.92
C THR A 14 19.66 -3.37 73.17
N ASP A 15 20.45 -3.49 72.10
CA ASP A 15 20.72 -2.48 71.10
C ASP A 15 19.68 -2.57 69.98
N ALA A 16 19.46 -1.44 69.34
CA ALA A 16 18.90 -1.25 68.01
C ALA A 16 17.63 -2.05 67.61
N THR A 17 16.51 -1.32 67.57
CA THR A 17 15.43 -1.57 66.60
C THR A 17 16.01 -1.49 65.19
N ASP A 18 16.43 -2.64 64.67
CA ASP A 18 16.81 -2.84 63.28
C ASP A 18 15.53 -2.97 62.45
N ALA A 19 15.16 -1.86 61.79
CA ALA A 19 14.09 -1.85 60.81
C ALA A 19 14.53 -2.66 59.59
N ALA A 20 14.03 -3.88 59.48
CA ALA A 20 14.29 -4.78 58.37
C ALA A 20 13.99 -4.09 57.00
N PRO A 21 14.86 -4.25 55.99
CA PRO A 21 14.62 -3.71 54.66
C PRO A 21 13.44 -4.45 54.02
N ALA A 22 12.40 -3.69 53.65
CA ALA A 22 11.27 -4.19 52.87
C ALA A 22 11.78 -4.89 51.61
N SER A 23 11.61 -6.21 51.56
CA SER A 23 11.93 -7.03 50.39
C SER A 23 11.07 -6.55 49.22
N ARG A 24 11.68 -5.87 48.24
CA ARG A 24 11.04 -5.60 46.95
C ARG A 24 10.79 -6.94 46.26
N ASP A 25 9.51 -7.32 46.17
CA ASP A 25 9.05 -8.52 45.49
C ASP A 25 9.46 -8.50 44.01
N THR A 26 10.55 -9.19 43.69
CA THR A 26 11.08 -9.38 42.33
C THR A 26 10.03 -9.95 41.38
N ARG A 27 9.02 -10.66 41.90
CA ARG A 27 7.89 -11.22 41.14
C ARG A 27 6.95 -10.13 40.59
N ALA A 28 6.77 -9.02 41.31
CA ALA A 28 5.97 -7.89 40.83
C ALA A 28 6.71 -7.15 39.69
N VAL A 29 8.03 -7.02 39.78
CA VAL A 29 8.86 -6.38 38.75
C VAL A 29 8.89 -7.22 37.47
N VAL A 30 8.97 -8.55 37.56
CA VAL A 30 8.91 -9.45 36.41
C VAL A 30 7.54 -9.42 35.72
N GLY A 31 6.45 -9.31 36.50
CA GLY A 31 5.10 -9.15 35.95
C GLY A 31 4.93 -7.84 35.17
N ILE A 32 5.44 -6.72 35.71
CA ILE A 32 5.36 -5.41 35.05
C ILE A 32 6.21 -5.38 33.77
N LEU A 33 7.41 -5.96 33.77
CA LEU A 33 8.25 -6.05 32.58
C LEU A 33 7.61 -6.90 31.48
N GLY A 34 6.92 -7.99 31.85
CA GLY A 34 6.15 -8.82 30.92
C GLY A 34 5.01 -8.03 30.25
N VAL A 35 4.25 -7.24 31.02
CA VAL A 35 3.16 -6.40 30.49
C VAL A 35 3.70 -5.32 29.55
N ILE A 36 4.80 -4.67 29.89
CA ILE A 36 5.42 -3.64 29.03
C ILE A 36 5.89 -4.26 27.71
N ALA A 37 6.52 -5.43 27.75
CA ALA A 37 6.97 -6.13 26.55
C ALA A 37 5.80 -6.48 25.61
N VAL A 38 4.66 -6.93 26.17
CA VAL A 38 3.44 -7.23 25.39
C VAL A 38 2.85 -5.98 24.75
N LEU A 39 2.79 -4.85 25.48
CA LEU A 39 2.28 -3.58 24.94
C LEU A 39 3.14 -3.04 23.80
N ILE A 40 4.47 -3.15 23.91
CA ILE A 40 5.40 -2.78 22.83
C ILE A 40 5.17 -3.67 21.61
N LEU A 41 4.99 -4.98 21.80
CA LEU A 41 4.77 -5.92 20.71
C LEU A 41 3.47 -5.61 19.95
N ILE A 42 2.38 -5.29 20.67
CA ILE A 42 1.11 -4.87 20.08
C ILE A 42 1.28 -3.55 19.33
N GLY A 43 1.98 -2.58 19.91
CA GLY A 43 2.26 -1.30 19.24
C GLY A 43 3.03 -1.47 17.93
N VAL A 44 4.03 -2.36 17.91
CA VAL A 44 4.79 -2.68 16.69
C VAL A 44 3.91 -3.39 15.66
N LEU A 45 3.05 -4.33 16.07
CA LEU A 45 2.12 -5.00 15.17
C LEU A 45 1.12 -4.01 14.54
N VAL A 46 0.58 -3.08 15.34
CA VAL A 46 -0.32 -2.02 14.85
C VAL A 46 0.41 -1.07 13.91
N ALA A 47 1.66 -0.66 14.24
CA ALA A 47 2.47 0.18 13.38
C ALA A 47 2.82 -0.50 12.05
N ILE A 48 3.10 -1.80 12.05
CA ILE A 48 3.30 -2.59 10.82
C ILE A 48 2.00 -2.70 10.04
N TRP A 49 0.85 -2.90 10.70
CA TRP A 49 -0.44 -3.01 10.03
C TRP A 49 -0.85 -1.68 9.35
N ILE A 50 -0.64 -0.54 10.02
CA ILE A 50 -0.88 0.81 9.46
C ILE A 50 0.19 1.17 8.41
N GLY A 51 1.45 0.76 8.62
CA GLY A 51 2.54 0.98 7.67
C GLY A 51 2.34 0.22 6.36
N ARG A 52 1.66 -0.94 6.39
CA ARG A 52 1.31 -1.72 5.19
C ARG A 52 0.07 -1.20 4.46
N SER A 53 -0.78 -0.39 5.08
CA SER A 53 -1.92 0.25 4.41
C SER A 53 -1.59 1.62 3.80
N SER A 54 -0.38 2.14 4.05
CA SER A 54 0.14 3.37 3.46
C SER A 54 0.76 3.06 2.09
N GLY A 55 -0.10 3.01 1.07
CA GLY A 55 0.21 2.61 -0.30
C GLY A 55 1.17 3.53 -1.04
N ASN A 56 2.46 3.33 -0.85
CA ASN A 56 3.52 3.79 -1.75
C ASN A 56 4.09 2.62 -2.57
N SER A 57 3.21 1.79 -3.13
CA SER A 57 3.61 0.95 -4.26
C SER A 57 4.03 1.90 -5.38
N PRO A 58 5.23 1.79 -5.97
CA PRO A 58 5.55 2.49 -7.21
C PRO A 58 4.50 2.06 -8.23
N GLY A 59 3.49 2.91 -8.41
CA GLY A 59 2.30 2.56 -9.15
C GLY A 59 2.67 2.34 -10.61
N VAL A 60 1.86 1.56 -11.33
CA VAL A 60 1.87 1.45 -12.80
C VAL A 60 2.02 2.81 -13.52
N LEU A 61 1.72 3.91 -12.83
CA LEU A 61 1.78 5.28 -13.31
C LEU A 61 3.15 5.98 -13.22
N ASP A 62 4.15 5.42 -12.54
CA ASP A 62 5.48 6.07 -12.41
C ASP A 62 6.20 6.22 -13.78
N GLY A 63 5.74 5.46 -14.80
CA GLY A 63 6.15 5.59 -16.19
C GLY A 63 5.13 6.26 -17.12
N VAL A 64 3.95 6.65 -16.63
CA VAL A 64 2.86 7.19 -17.46
C VAL A 64 3.08 8.67 -17.72
N ARG A 65 3.06 9.04 -19.00
CA ARG A 65 3.22 10.43 -19.44
C ARG A 65 1.85 11.01 -19.73
N SER A 66 1.34 11.84 -18.82
CA SER A 66 -0.01 12.44 -18.91
C SER A 66 -0.29 13.23 -20.21
N ASN A 67 0.74 13.70 -20.90
CA ASN A 67 0.63 14.40 -22.18
C ASN A 67 0.63 13.48 -23.41
N ARG A 68 0.58 12.16 -23.21
CA ARG A 68 0.51 11.17 -24.28
C ARG A 68 -0.74 10.34 -24.12
N ILE A 69 -1.19 9.77 -25.23
CA ILE A 69 -2.18 8.69 -25.20
C ILE A 69 -1.49 7.44 -24.65
N GLN A 70 -2.17 6.74 -23.76
CA GLN A 70 -1.80 5.42 -23.25
C GLN A 70 -2.62 4.33 -23.95
N ALA A 71 -1.98 3.22 -24.27
CA ALA A 71 -2.65 1.94 -24.49
C ALA A 71 -2.74 1.21 -23.15
N VAL A 72 -3.95 0.86 -22.75
CA VAL A 72 -4.26 0.17 -21.50
C VAL A 72 -4.83 -1.19 -21.82
N SER A 73 -4.03 -2.23 -21.62
CA SER A 73 -4.45 -3.62 -21.81
C SER A 73 -5.08 -4.16 -20.54
N LEU A 74 -6.28 -4.71 -20.66
CA LEU A 74 -7.02 -5.31 -19.55
C LEU A 74 -6.83 -6.84 -19.50
N THR A 75 -7.25 -7.45 -18.39
CA THR A 75 -7.31 -8.92 -18.22
C THR A 75 -8.27 -9.61 -19.19
N SER A 76 -9.19 -8.87 -19.80
CA SER A 76 -10.13 -9.36 -20.82
C SER A 76 -9.55 -9.38 -22.24
N ASP A 77 -8.24 -9.16 -22.39
CA ASP A 77 -7.54 -8.95 -23.67
C ASP A 77 -8.03 -7.73 -24.47
N THR A 78 -8.90 -6.91 -23.89
CA THR A 78 -9.33 -5.65 -24.50
C THR A 78 -8.28 -4.57 -24.26
N VAL A 79 -7.98 -3.82 -25.31
CA VAL A 79 -7.07 -2.66 -25.24
C VAL A 79 -7.87 -1.38 -25.45
N TYR A 80 -7.81 -0.50 -24.47
CA TYR A 80 -8.34 0.85 -24.57
C TYR A 80 -7.23 1.87 -24.76
N PHE A 81 -7.56 2.98 -25.40
CA PHE A 81 -6.65 4.08 -25.69
C PHE A 81 -7.22 5.37 -25.16
N GLY A 82 -6.42 6.17 -24.45
CA GLY A 82 -6.88 7.44 -23.90
C GLY A 82 -5.82 8.09 -23.01
N HIS A 83 -6.19 9.13 -22.27
CA HIS A 83 -5.29 9.74 -21.29
C HIS A 83 -5.55 9.14 -19.91
N LEU A 84 -4.58 8.38 -19.40
CA LEU A 84 -4.70 7.68 -18.13
C LEU A 84 -4.35 8.63 -16.98
N LYS A 85 -5.27 8.74 -16.01
CA LYS A 85 -5.12 9.50 -14.78
C LYS A 85 -5.32 8.60 -13.57
N GLN A 86 -4.57 8.91 -12.50
CA GLN A 86 -4.83 8.28 -11.21
C GLN A 86 -6.10 8.86 -10.59
N ARG A 87 -6.97 7.97 -10.10
CA ARG A 87 -8.05 8.33 -9.18
C ARG A 87 -7.72 7.80 -7.78
N ALA A 88 -8.49 8.26 -6.79
CA ALA A 88 -8.32 7.80 -5.43
C ALA A 88 -8.59 6.28 -5.32
N GLY A 89 -7.78 5.58 -4.53
CA GLY A 89 -7.89 4.14 -4.32
C GLY A 89 -7.38 3.30 -5.48
N ASP A 90 -8.00 2.13 -5.70
CA ASP A 90 -7.63 1.13 -6.71
C ASP A 90 -8.29 1.42 -8.08
N TRP A 91 -8.46 2.69 -8.46
CA TRP A 91 -9.14 3.07 -9.70
C TRP A 91 -8.29 4.01 -10.55
N PHE A 92 -8.35 3.80 -11.86
CA PHE A 92 -7.81 4.71 -12.85
C PHE A 92 -8.96 5.30 -13.68
N GLU A 93 -8.76 6.52 -14.14
CA GLU A 93 -9.65 7.16 -15.11
C GLU A 93 -8.93 7.24 -16.45
N LEU A 94 -9.54 6.71 -17.50
CA LEU A 94 -9.06 6.83 -18.86
C LEU A 94 -9.96 7.81 -19.58
N GLU A 95 -9.46 9.02 -19.81
CA GLU A 95 -10.20 10.10 -20.45
C GLU A 95 -10.18 9.97 -21.97
N ASP A 96 -11.28 10.39 -22.60
CA ASP A 96 -11.49 10.33 -24.05
C ASP A 96 -11.12 8.95 -24.60
N ALA A 97 -11.77 7.91 -24.07
CA ALA A 97 -11.40 6.54 -24.35
C ALA A 97 -11.83 6.09 -25.77
N TYR A 98 -10.94 5.34 -26.42
CA TYR A 98 -11.13 4.69 -27.71
C TYR A 98 -10.76 3.22 -27.63
N TYR A 99 -11.24 2.42 -28.57
CA TYR A 99 -10.77 1.05 -28.79
C TYR A 99 -10.73 0.74 -30.30
N LEU A 100 -10.02 -0.34 -30.66
CA LEU A 100 -9.96 -0.80 -32.03
C LEU A 100 -11.04 -1.84 -32.28
N ARG A 101 -11.82 -1.65 -33.34
CA ARG A 101 -12.80 -2.64 -33.82
C ARG A 101 -12.35 -3.17 -35.16
N ASN A 102 -12.12 -4.47 -35.23
CA ASN A 102 -11.90 -5.16 -36.49
C ASN A 102 -13.26 -5.60 -37.04
N THR A 103 -13.56 -5.19 -38.27
CA THR A 103 -14.74 -5.65 -39.00
C THR A 103 -14.27 -6.47 -40.20
N PRO A 104 -14.63 -7.76 -40.29
CA PRO A 104 -14.30 -8.58 -41.45
C PRO A 104 -15.01 -8.04 -42.69
N ASP A 105 -14.35 -8.12 -43.84
CA ASP A 105 -14.93 -7.71 -45.11
C ASP A 105 -16.10 -8.63 -45.49
N ALA A 106 -17.19 -8.03 -45.99
CA ALA A 106 -18.41 -8.76 -46.32
C ALA A 106 -18.24 -9.73 -47.51
N LYS A 107 -17.22 -9.52 -48.36
CA LYS A 107 -16.92 -10.33 -49.55
C LYS A 107 -15.74 -11.27 -49.36
N ASP A 108 -14.88 -11.01 -48.37
CA ASP A 108 -13.69 -11.81 -48.10
C ASP A 108 -13.34 -11.83 -46.61
N ALA A 109 -13.68 -12.92 -45.92
CA ALA A 109 -13.43 -13.09 -44.49
C ALA A 109 -11.94 -13.11 -44.10
N THR A 110 -11.02 -13.21 -45.07
CA THR A 110 -9.58 -13.12 -44.81
C THR A 110 -9.07 -11.68 -44.73
N LYS A 111 -9.89 -10.71 -45.13
CA LYS A 111 -9.61 -9.28 -45.02
C LYS A 111 -10.42 -8.69 -43.88
N SER A 112 -9.78 -7.84 -43.09
CA SER A 112 -10.47 -7.08 -42.04
C SER A 112 -10.06 -5.62 -42.10
N THR A 113 -11.03 -4.75 -41.80
CA THR A 113 -10.78 -3.32 -41.63
C THR A 113 -10.77 -3.01 -40.15
N THR A 114 -9.69 -2.41 -39.66
CA THR A 114 -9.61 -1.90 -38.29
C THR A 114 -10.12 -0.47 -38.27
N ALA A 115 -11.12 -0.20 -37.45
CA ALA A 115 -11.64 1.14 -37.18
C ALA A 115 -11.32 1.55 -35.74
N VAL A 116 -10.98 2.82 -35.54
CA VAL A 116 -10.93 3.43 -34.21
C VAL A 116 -12.34 3.83 -33.82
N VAL A 117 -12.77 3.45 -32.63
CA VAL A 117 -14.13 3.72 -32.14
C VAL A 117 -14.05 4.44 -30.81
N SER A 118 -14.74 5.58 -30.70
CA SER A 118 -14.85 6.28 -29.42
C SER A 118 -15.85 5.57 -28.51
N VAL A 119 -15.47 5.44 -27.23
CA VAL A 119 -16.36 4.92 -26.18
C VAL A 119 -17.56 5.84 -26.01
N LYS A 120 -17.36 7.16 -26.12
CA LYS A 120 -18.42 8.17 -26.07
C LYS A 120 -19.56 7.88 -27.05
N GLN A 121 -19.24 7.68 -28.33
CA GLN A 121 -20.25 7.45 -29.37
C GLN A 121 -20.96 6.11 -29.21
N GLN A 122 -20.28 5.08 -28.70
CA GLN A 122 -20.88 3.76 -28.54
C GLN A 122 -21.73 3.63 -27.28
N ALA A 123 -21.24 4.11 -26.15
CA ALA A 123 -21.90 3.96 -24.86
C ALA A 123 -22.88 5.09 -24.54
N GLY A 124 -22.82 6.21 -25.29
CA GLY A 124 -23.67 7.39 -25.04
C GLY A 124 -23.29 8.19 -23.79
N GLY A 125 -22.11 7.95 -23.22
CA GLY A 125 -21.59 8.61 -22.01
C GLY A 125 -20.76 9.86 -22.29
N ASP A 126 -19.98 10.28 -21.30
CA ASP A 126 -19.01 11.39 -21.43
C ASP A 126 -17.74 11.00 -22.20
N GLY A 127 -17.46 9.69 -22.30
CA GLY A 127 -16.29 9.14 -22.97
C GLY A 127 -15.18 8.71 -22.02
N ASN A 128 -15.36 8.90 -20.71
CA ASN A 128 -14.40 8.49 -19.70
C ASN A 128 -14.68 7.05 -19.27
N LEU A 129 -13.61 6.29 -19.03
CA LEU A 129 -13.69 4.94 -18.47
C LEU A 129 -13.04 4.91 -17.09
N LEU A 130 -13.79 4.43 -16.09
CA LEU A 130 -13.23 4.05 -14.81
C LEU A 130 -12.78 2.60 -14.87
N LEU A 131 -11.49 2.38 -14.66
CA LEU A 131 -10.84 1.09 -14.74
C LEU A 131 -10.36 0.67 -13.36
N ASN A 132 -10.68 -0.54 -12.94
CA ASN A 132 -10.13 -1.08 -11.71
C ASN A 132 -8.64 -1.39 -11.92
N ALA A 133 -7.77 -0.94 -11.01
CA ALA A 133 -6.34 -1.15 -11.12
C ALA A 133 -5.94 -2.64 -11.17
N ARG A 134 -6.78 -3.54 -10.64
CA ARG A 134 -6.56 -5.00 -10.68
C ARG A 134 -6.85 -5.63 -12.05
N GLU A 135 -7.61 -4.94 -12.90
CA GLU A 135 -7.92 -5.40 -14.25
C GLU A 135 -6.91 -4.89 -15.28
N VAL A 136 -6.09 -3.90 -14.91
CA VAL A 136 -5.05 -3.34 -15.79
C VAL A 136 -3.81 -4.21 -15.73
N LEU A 137 -3.45 -4.80 -16.88
CA LEU A 137 -2.25 -5.63 -17.02
C LEU A 137 -1.04 -4.84 -17.47
N VAL A 138 -1.21 -4.00 -18.50
CA VAL A 138 -0.12 -3.25 -19.14
C VAL A 138 -0.60 -1.86 -19.48
N VAL A 139 0.27 -0.88 -19.19
CA VAL A 139 0.10 0.50 -19.66
C VAL A 139 1.31 0.89 -20.49
N GLN A 140 1.09 1.34 -21.72
CA GLN A 140 2.14 1.78 -22.61
C GLN A 140 1.84 3.18 -23.16
N ASN A 141 2.82 4.09 -23.08
CA ASN A 141 2.71 5.39 -23.75
C ASN A 141 2.87 5.22 -25.26
N LEU A 142 1.91 5.70 -26.04
CA LEU A 142 2.07 5.73 -27.50
C LEU A 142 3.12 6.76 -27.92
N THR A 143 3.83 6.43 -29.00
CA THR A 143 4.68 7.40 -29.69
C THR A 143 3.81 8.42 -30.41
N ALA A 144 4.13 9.70 -30.25
CA ALA A 144 3.49 10.77 -30.99
C ALA A 144 3.62 10.50 -32.50
N GLY A 145 2.50 10.59 -33.23
CA GLY A 145 2.48 10.31 -34.67
C GLY A 145 2.53 8.83 -35.05
N SER A 146 2.44 7.88 -34.11
CA SER A 146 2.15 6.48 -34.45
C SER A 146 0.83 6.36 -35.21
N ALA A 147 0.66 5.31 -36.02
CA ALA A 147 -0.56 5.14 -36.83
C ALA A 147 -1.84 5.18 -35.98
N ILE A 148 -1.82 4.53 -34.81
CA ILE A 148 -2.93 4.54 -33.87
C ILE A 148 -3.15 5.93 -33.27
N ALA A 149 -2.09 6.62 -32.83
CA ALA A 149 -2.23 7.96 -32.27
C ALA A 149 -2.80 8.95 -33.31
N LYS A 150 -2.34 8.87 -34.56
CA LYS A 150 -2.90 9.68 -35.66
C LYS A 150 -4.36 9.36 -35.91
N ALA A 151 -4.72 8.07 -36.01
CA ALA A 151 -6.10 7.67 -36.24
C ALA A 151 -7.04 8.10 -35.10
N ILE A 152 -6.56 8.12 -33.85
CA ILE A 152 -7.30 8.66 -32.71
C ILE A 152 -7.44 10.18 -32.82
N ASP A 153 -6.37 10.89 -33.18
CA ASP A 153 -6.42 12.35 -33.34
C ASP A 153 -7.35 12.77 -34.49
N ASP A 154 -7.35 12.03 -35.60
CA ASP A 154 -8.27 12.24 -36.72
C ASP A 154 -9.73 11.98 -36.30
N ALA A 155 -9.97 11.01 -35.41
CA ALA A 155 -11.31 10.67 -34.92
C ALA A 155 -11.86 11.63 -33.85
N LYS A 156 -11.02 12.51 -33.28
CA LYS A 156 -11.43 13.58 -32.34
C LYS A 156 -12.04 14.78 -33.06
N GLY A 157 -11.71 14.98 -34.34
CA GLY A 157 -12.17 16.10 -35.18
C GLY A 157 -13.56 15.86 -35.76
#